data_AF-A0A371FJP1-F1
#
_entry.id   AF-A0A371FJP1-F1
#
_cell.length_a   1.000
_cell.length_b   1.000
_cell.length_c   1.000
_cell.angle_alpha   90.00
_cell.angle_beta   90.00
_cell.angle_gamma   90.00
#
_symmetry.space_group_name_H-M   'P 1'
#
loop_
_entity.id
_entity.type
_entity.pdbx_description
1 polymer ?
#
loop_
_entity_poly.entity_id
_entity_poly.type
_entity_poly.pdbx_seq_one_letter_code
_entity_poly.pdbx_strand_id
1 'polypeptide(L)'
;MEASKSDPNLSYDVCVAYLEDASPKLHPPPTNLEDLVIVSIQINKSNGTNLVSIVSKLLKNKSFDPYTKACLRDCFELYSDSLSDLDDAVSAFKSMDLFTAIVKLSAVLDNTVTCEDQFKDKKGVRLVTVKLELNHGG
;
A
#
# COMPACT_ATOMS: atom_id res chain seq x y z
N MET A 1 0.42 23.73 -6.29
CA MET A 1 -0.47 22.61 -5.93
C MET A 1 -1.53 22.48 -7.01
N GLU A 2 -1.27 21.66 -8.02
CA GLU A 2 -2.17 21.45 -9.18
C GLU A 2 -2.65 19.99 -9.26
N ALA A 3 -1.82 19.03 -8.83
CA ALA A 3 -2.17 17.60 -8.87
C ALA A 3 -3.41 17.25 -8.01
N SER A 4 -3.45 17.66 -6.73
CA SER A 4 -4.61 17.43 -5.85
C SER A 4 -5.87 18.21 -6.22
N LYS A 5 -5.75 19.25 -7.06
CA LYS A 5 -6.92 19.94 -7.63
C LYS A 5 -7.51 19.19 -8.83
N SER A 6 -6.69 18.38 -9.49
CA SER A 6 -7.03 17.70 -10.74
C SER A 6 -7.47 16.25 -10.52
N ASP A 7 -6.97 15.60 -9.46
CA ASP A 7 -7.34 14.23 -9.10
C ASP A 7 -8.05 14.20 -7.73
N PRO A 8 -9.36 13.88 -7.69
CA PRO A 8 -10.12 13.83 -6.44
C PRO A 8 -9.66 12.72 -5.48
N ASN A 9 -8.85 11.76 -5.95
CA ASN A 9 -8.27 10.72 -5.11
C ASN A 9 -6.97 11.16 -4.43
N LEU A 10 -6.41 12.33 -4.78
CA LEU A 10 -5.20 12.88 -4.19
C LEU A 10 -5.52 13.98 -3.19
N SER A 11 -5.18 13.74 -1.91
CA SER A 11 -5.25 14.76 -0.87
C SER A 11 -3.86 15.27 -0.51
N TYR A 12 -3.62 16.55 -0.77
CA TYR A 12 -2.35 17.19 -0.41
C TYR A 12 -2.16 17.25 1.10
N ASP A 13 -3.21 17.62 1.85
CA ASP A 13 -3.13 17.76 3.31
C ASP A 13 -2.82 16.41 3.97
N VAL A 14 -3.39 15.33 3.44
CA VAL A 14 -3.07 13.95 3.89
C VAL A 14 -1.63 13.59 3.56
N CYS A 15 -1.15 13.93 2.35
CA CYS A 15 0.23 13.69 1.95
C CYS A 15 1.23 14.39 2.88
N VAL A 16 1.01 15.69 3.16
CA VAL A 16 1.86 16.47 4.07
C VAL A 16 1.83 15.88 5.47
N ALA A 17 0.65 15.66 6.05
CA ALA A 17 0.53 15.12 7.40
C ALA A 17 1.20 13.74 7.54
N TYR A 18 1.07 12.90 6.52
CA TYR A 18 1.70 11.58 6.48
C TYR A 18 3.23 11.67 6.44
N LEU A 19 3.77 12.55 5.59
CA LEU A 19 5.22 12.77 5.50
C LEU A 19 5.78 13.39 6.78
N GLU A 20 5.05 14.31 7.41
CA GLU A 20 5.44 14.93 8.68
C GLU A 20 5.42 13.93 9.85
N ASP A 21 4.47 12.99 9.92
CA ASP A 21 4.46 11.93 10.94
C ASP A 21 5.59 10.90 10.71
N ALA A 22 5.95 10.66 9.46
CA ALA A 22 7.00 9.71 9.11
C ALA A 22 8.42 10.29 9.23
N SER A 23 8.61 11.57 8.92
CA SER A 23 9.93 12.21 8.87
C SER A 23 10.78 12.06 10.15
N PRO A 24 10.24 12.18 11.38
CA PRO A 24 11.02 12.00 12.60
C PRO A 24 11.51 10.56 12.82
N LYS A 25 10.87 9.57 12.18
CA LYS A 25 11.19 8.14 12.32
C LYS A 25 12.29 7.71 11.34
N LEU A 26 12.72 8.61 10.47
CA LEU A 26 13.68 8.35 9.39
C LEU A 26 15.02 8.98 9.71
N HIS A 27 16.08 8.19 9.60
CA HIS A 27 17.44 8.60 9.88
C HIS A 27 18.36 8.25 8.70
N PRO A 28 18.98 9.25 8.03
CA PRO A 28 18.82 10.70 8.24
C PRO A 28 17.45 11.22 7.73
N PRO A 29 16.99 12.38 8.22
CA PRO A 29 15.79 13.02 7.68
C PRO A 29 16.02 13.44 6.22
N PRO A 30 14.98 13.45 5.38
CA PRO A 30 15.11 13.84 3.98
C PRO A 30 15.47 15.33 3.85
N THR A 31 16.46 15.65 3.03
CA THR A 31 16.99 17.02 2.87
C THR A 31 16.71 17.62 1.50
N ASN A 32 16.31 16.80 0.54
CA ASN A 32 16.04 17.18 -0.84
C ASN A 32 14.87 16.34 -1.40
N LEU A 33 14.45 16.65 -2.64
CA LEU A 33 13.34 15.94 -3.29
C LEU A 33 13.63 14.46 -3.54
N GLU A 34 14.86 14.11 -3.88
CA GLU A 34 15.28 12.72 -4.11
C GLU A 34 15.13 11.90 -2.83
N ASP A 35 15.62 12.44 -1.70
CA ASP A 35 15.47 11.83 -0.38
C ASP A 35 13.98 11.64 -0.04
N LEU A 36 13.14 12.65 -0.30
CA LEU A 36 11.70 12.58 -0.04
C LEU A 36 11.02 11.47 -0.84
N VAL A 37 11.38 11.28 -2.12
CA VAL A 37 10.83 10.20 -2.95
C VAL A 37 11.25 8.84 -2.41
N ILE A 38 12.54 8.65 -2.11
CA ILE A 38 13.06 7.38 -1.57
C ILE A 38 12.41 7.06 -0.23
N VAL A 39 12.33 8.04 0.66
CA VAL A 39 11.64 7.94 1.95
C VAL A 39 10.19 7.53 1.76
N SER A 40 9.46 8.18 0.85
CA SER A 40 8.05 7.88 0.60
C SER A 40 7.87 6.42 0.18
N ILE A 41 8.74 5.91 -0.69
CA ILE A 41 8.72 4.52 -1.12
C ILE A 41 9.05 3.56 0.04
N GLN A 42 10.02 3.90 0.88
CA GLN A 42 10.38 3.08 2.05
C GLN A 42 9.24 2.98 3.07
N ILE A 43 8.52 4.08 3.34
CA ILE A 43 7.37 4.04 4.24
C ILE A 43 6.26 3.16 3.63
N ASN A 44 5.99 3.30 2.33
CA ASN A 44 5.03 2.43 1.63
C ASN A 44 5.44 0.95 1.69
N LYS A 45 6.74 0.65 1.56
CA LYS A 45 7.26 -0.72 1.69
C LYS A 45 7.04 -1.29 3.09
N SER A 46 7.28 -0.48 4.14
CA SER A 46 6.99 -0.86 5.53
C SER A 46 5.50 -1.15 5.73
N ASN A 47 4.64 -0.28 5.21
CA ASN A 47 3.19 -0.46 5.24
C ASN A 47 2.74 -1.71 4.49
N GLY A 48 3.23 -1.93 3.27
CA GLY A 48 2.95 -3.12 2.47
C GLY A 48 3.39 -4.40 3.17
N THR A 49 4.57 -4.41 3.80
CA THR A 49 5.08 -5.56 4.56
C THR A 49 4.16 -5.89 5.74
N ASN A 50 3.67 -4.87 6.44
CA ASN A 50 2.70 -5.04 7.50
C ASN A 50 1.37 -5.61 6.96
N LEU A 51 0.88 -5.10 5.82
CA LEU A 51 -0.33 -5.61 5.17
C LEU A 51 -0.19 -7.08 4.78
N VAL A 52 0.92 -7.48 4.14
CA VAL A 52 1.23 -8.89 3.82
C VAL A 52 1.18 -9.75 5.08
N SER A 53 1.78 -9.28 6.18
CA SER A 53 1.76 -9.99 7.48
C SER A 53 0.33 -10.13 8.05
N ILE A 54 -0.47 -9.07 7.99
CA ILE A 54 -1.87 -9.07 8.43
C ILE A 54 -2.69 -10.05 7.58
N VAL A 55 -2.60 -9.98 6.26
CA VAL A 55 -3.32 -10.87 5.34
C VAL A 55 -2.90 -12.32 5.53
N SER A 56 -1.61 -12.59 5.73
CA SER A 56 -1.11 -13.93 6.06
C SER A 56 -1.73 -14.49 7.35
N LYS A 57 -1.91 -13.64 8.38
CA LYS A 57 -2.61 -14.04 9.62
C LYS A 57 -4.10 -14.29 9.36
N LEU A 58 -4.76 -13.43 8.60
CA LEU A 58 -6.17 -13.59 8.23
C LEU A 58 -6.43 -14.92 7.50
N LEU A 59 -5.55 -15.30 6.57
CA LEU A 59 -5.66 -16.56 5.83
C LEU A 59 -5.67 -17.82 6.72
N LYS A 60 -5.06 -17.74 7.91
CA LYS A 60 -5.04 -18.84 8.89
C LYS A 60 -6.36 -18.98 9.65
N ASN A 61 -7.21 -17.96 9.66
CA ASN A 61 -8.49 -18.04 10.33
C ASN A 61 -9.42 -19.03 9.60
N LYS A 62 -9.98 -19.98 10.36
CA LYS A 62 -10.89 -21.00 9.83
C LYS A 62 -12.34 -20.51 9.69
N SER A 63 -12.71 -19.41 10.34
CA SER A 63 -14.08 -18.86 10.28
C SER A 63 -14.41 -18.21 8.93
N PHE A 64 -13.41 -17.77 8.16
CA PHE A 64 -13.64 -17.14 6.87
C PHE A 64 -14.14 -18.14 5.83
N ASP A 65 -15.19 -17.73 5.11
CA ASP A 65 -15.76 -18.51 4.02
C ASP A 65 -14.82 -18.57 2.80
N PRO A 66 -15.03 -19.52 1.87
CA PRO A 66 -14.13 -19.73 0.72
C PRO A 66 -13.93 -18.49 -0.15
N TYR A 67 -14.95 -17.66 -0.35
CA TYR A 67 -14.84 -16.44 -1.13
C TYR A 67 -13.95 -15.42 -0.42
N THR A 68 -14.17 -15.17 0.87
CA THR A 68 -13.31 -14.27 1.66
C THR A 68 -11.86 -14.75 1.66
N LYS A 69 -11.62 -16.07 1.73
CA LYS A 69 -10.27 -16.63 1.62
C LYS A 69 -9.65 -16.52 0.23
N ALA A 70 -10.44 -16.51 -0.84
CA ALA A 70 -9.94 -16.27 -2.19
C ALA A 70 -9.45 -14.82 -2.30
N CYS A 71 -10.30 -13.84 -1.97
CA CYS A 71 -9.93 -12.43 -1.98
C CYS A 71 -8.68 -12.15 -1.10
N LEU A 72 -8.56 -12.78 0.06
CA LEU A 72 -7.38 -12.64 0.91
C LEU A 72 -6.11 -13.23 0.28
N ARG A 73 -6.19 -14.30 -0.52
CA ARG A 73 -5.01 -14.84 -1.22
C ARG A 73 -4.57 -13.90 -2.33
N ASP A 74 -5.53 -13.42 -3.11
CA ASP A 74 -5.28 -12.48 -4.20
C ASP A 74 -4.67 -11.17 -3.64
N CYS A 75 -5.20 -10.65 -2.53
CA CYS A 75 -4.59 -9.52 -1.82
C CYS A 75 -3.17 -9.80 -1.31
N PHE A 76 -2.89 -11.02 -0.83
CA PHE A 76 -1.55 -11.39 -0.39
C PHE A 76 -0.55 -11.32 -1.55
N GLU A 77 -0.95 -11.84 -2.73
CA GLU A 77 -0.16 -11.82 -3.95
C GLU A 77 0.05 -10.38 -4.42
N LEU A 78 -1.03 -9.60 -4.59
CA LEU A 78 -0.97 -8.19 -5.02
C LEU A 78 -0.10 -7.32 -4.11
N TYR A 79 -0.19 -7.49 -2.79
CA TYR A 79 0.68 -6.75 -1.86
C TYR A 79 2.12 -7.23 -1.90
N SER A 80 2.37 -8.52 -2.14
CA SER A 80 3.73 -9.04 -2.30
C SER A 80 4.38 -8.52 -3.58
N ASP A 81 3.63 -8.50 -4.69
CA ASP A 81 4.07 -7.91 -5.96
C ASP A 81 4.34 -6.41 -5.81
N SER A 82 3.48 -5.70 -5.08
CA SER A 82 3.68 -4.29 -4.76
C SER A 82 5.00 -4.03 -4.01
N LEU A 83 5.45 -4.95 -3.14
CA LEU A 83 6.75 -4.80 -2.48
C LEU A 83 7.92 -4.91 -3.46
N SER A 84 7.81 -5.81 -4.45
CA SER A 84 8.77 -5.90 -5.54
C SER A 84 8.74 -4.66 -6.45
N ASP A 85 7.56 -4.16 -6.79
CA ASP A 85 7.42 -2.95 -7.59
C ASP A 85 7.98 -1.71 -6.89
N LEU A 86 7.85 -1.62 -5.56
CA LEU A 86 8.48 -0.54 -4.77
C LEU A 86 10.01 -0.60 -4.82
N ASP A 87 10.61 -1.80 -4.79
CA ASP A 87 12.06 -1.97 -4.93
C ASP A 87 12.56 -1.62 -6.35
N ASP A 88 11.80 -2.02 -7.36
CA ASP A 88 12.05 -1.66 -8.76
C ASP A 88 11.93 -0.14 -8.96
N ALA A 89 10.92 0.48 -8.35
CA ALA A 89 10.71 1.93 -8.44
C ALA A 89 11.89 2.72 -7.85
N VAL A 90 12.43 2.31 -6.70
CA VAL A 90 13.63 2.94 -6.12
C VAL A 90 14.82 2.79 -7.05
N SER A 91 15.01 1.60 -7.63
CA SER A 91 16.13 1.31 -8.52
C SER A 91 16.07 2.15 -9.79
N ALA A 92 14.90 2.20 -10.43
CA ALA A 92 14.65 3.00 -11.63
C ALA A 92 14.78 4.51 -11.36
N PHE A 93 14.26 4.99 -10.22
CA PHE A 93 14.37 6.38 -9.84
C PHE A 93 15.84 6.82 -9.67
N LYS A 94 16.66 5.99 -9.00
CA LYS A 94 18.10 6.24 -8.83
C LYS A 94 18.89 6.22 -10.13
N SER A 95 18.44 5.48 -11.14
CA SER A 95 19.04 5.48 -12.48
C SER A 95 18.47 6.56 -13.41
N MET A 96 17.65 7.47 -12.89
CA MET A 96 16.92 8.50 -13.65
C MET A 96 15.97 7.94 -14.73
N ASP A 97 15.61 6.65 -14.65
CA ASP A 97 14.55 6.06 -15.45
C ASP A 97 13.20 6.37 -14.81
N LEU A 98 12.79 7.63 -14.94
CA LEU A 98 11.57 8.15 -14.32
C LEU A 98 10.30 7.51 -14.90
N PHE A 99 10.34 7.07 -16.17
CA PHE A 99 9.21 6.38 -16.78
C PHE A 99 8.94 5.06 -16.07
N THR A 100 9.97 4.21 -15.94
CA THR A 100 9.83 2.93 -15.24
C THR A 100 9.45 3.14 -13.77
N ALA A 101 10.06 4.13 -13.09
CA ALA A 101 9.70 4.45 -11.71
C ALA A 101 8.21 4.81 -11.56
N ILE A 102 7.67 5.65 -12.45
CA ILE A 102 6.25 6.02 -12.43
C ILE A 102 5.35 4.81 -12.71
N VAL A 103 5.68 4.00 -13.73
CA VAL A 103 4.89 2.78 -14.05
C VAL A 103 4.82 1.85 -12.85
N LYS A 104 5.93 1.64 -12.16
CA LYS A 104 6.00 0.78 -10.97
C LYS A 104 5.19 1.34 -9.80
N LEU A 105 5.23 2.65 -9.56
CA LEU A 105 4.40 3.29 -8.53
C LEU A 105 2.91 3.24 -8.86
N SER A 106 2.54 3.40 -10.14
CA SER A 106 1.16 3.23 -10.59
C SER A 106 0.66 1.81 -10.36
N ALA A 107 1.49 0.79 -10.66
CA ALA A 107 1.13 -0.61 -10.40
C ALA A 107 0.85 -0.87 -8.91
N VAL A 108 1.63 -0.27 -8.00
CA VAL A 108 1.37 -0.36 -6.55
C VAL A 108 -0.01 0.22 -6.21
N LEU A 109 -0.37 1.39 -6.74
CA LEU A 109 -1.69 1.99 -6.52
C LEU A 109 -2.81 1.09 -7.06
N ASP A 110 -2.68 0.59 -8.29
CA ASP A 110 -3.66 -0.29 -8.92
C ASP A 110 -3.84 -1.60 -8.14
N ASN A 111 -2.74 -2.19 -7.65
CA ASN A 111 -2.77 -3.40 -6.82
C ASN A 111 -3.54 -3.17 -5.52
N THR A 112 -3.37 -2.01 -4.87
CA THR A 112 -4.12 -1.68 -3.64
C THR A 112 -5.62 -1.54 -3.90
N VAL A 113 -6.00 -0.86 -4.98
CA VAL A 113 -7.40 -0.69 -5.38
C VAL A 113 -8.01 -2.03 -5.76
N THR A 114 -7.29 -2.84 -6.53
CA THR A 114 -7.72 -4.16 -6.98
C THR A 114 -7.97 -5.09 -5.80
N CYS A 115 -7.11 -5.10 -4.78
CA CYS A 115 -7.35 -5.87 -3.56
C CYS A 115 -8.65 -5.43 -2.85
N GLU A 116 -8.90 -4.13 -2.73
CA GLU A 116 -10.11 -3.63 -2.08
C GLU A 116 -11.39 -3.93 -2.89
N ASP A 117 -11.31 -3.81 -4.21
CA ASP A 117 -12.42 -4.01 -5.13
C ASP A 117 -12.95 -5.44 -5.13
N GLN A 118 -12.07 -6.42 -4.99
CA GLN A 118 -12.45 -7.83 -4.96
C GLN A 118 -13.46 -8.19 -3.86
N PHE A 119 -13.47 -7.47 -2.74
CA PHE A 119 -14.43 -7.71 -1.65
C PHE A 119 -15.81 -7.11 -1.92
N LYS A 120 -15.94 -6.20 -2.89
CA LYS A 120 -17.19 -5.45 -3.14
C LYS A 120 -18.29 -6.33 -3.76
N ASP A 121 -17.92 -7.44 -4.39
CA ASP A 121 -18.88 -8.35 -5.04
C ASP A 121 -19.78 -9.08 -4.03
N LYS A 122 -19.37 -9.15 -2.76
CA LYS A 122 -20.19 -9.69 -1.67
C LYS A 122 -20.63 -8.58 -0.71
N LYS A 123 -21.94 -8.30 -0.69
CA LYS A 123 -22.53 -7.33 0.26
C LYS A 123 -22.10 -7.63 1.69
N GLY A 124 -21.55 -6.62 2.36
CA GLY A 124 -21.15 -6.68 3.77
C GLY A 124 -19.70 -7.08 4.04
N VAL A 125 -18.94 -7.49 3.02
CA VAL A 125 -17.51 -7.79 3.17
C VAL A 125 -16.69 -6.62 2.64
N ARG A 126 -15.79 -6.09 3.47
CA ARG A 126 -14.73 -5.15 3.07
C ARG A 126 -13.47 -5.51 3.84
N LEU A 127 -12.30 -5.21 3.27
CA LEU A 127 -11.02 -5.48 3.93
C LEU A 127 -10.96 -4.86 5.34
N VAL A 128 -11.52 -3.66 5.52
CA VAL A 128 -11.63 -2.99 6.84
C VAL A 128 -12.46 -3.81 7.84
N THR A 129 -13.58 -4.40 7.41
CA THR A 129 -14.41 -5.26 8.25
C THR A 129 -13.68 -6.56 8.63
N VAL A 130 -12.95 -7.15 7.67
CA VAL A 130 -12.14 -8.35 7.89
C VAL A 130 -11.00 -8.08 8.90
N LYS A 131 -10.41 -6.89 8.86
CA LYS A 131 -9.38 -6.45 9.83
C LYS A 131 -9.94 -6.30 11.26
N LEU A 132 -11.21 -5.88 11.41
CA LEU A 132 -11.86 -5.75 12.73
C LEU A 132 -12.16 -7.11 13.38
N GLU A 133 -12.40 -8.16 12.61
CA GLU A 133 -12.64 -9.51 13.14
C GLU A 133 -11.40 -10.14 13.81
N LEU A 134 -10.19 -9.70 13.45
CA LEU A 134 -8.95 -10.08 14.18
C LEU A 134 -8.91 -9.51 15.60
N ASN A 135 -9.52 -8.35 15.84
CA ASN A 135 -9.47 -7.68 17.14
C ASN A 135 -10.54 -8.19 18.12
N HIS A 136 -11.52 -8.97 17.63
CA HIS A 136 -12.62 -9.50 18.43
C HIS A 136 -12.59 -11.03 18.57
N GLY A 137 -11.66 -11.73 17.91
CA GLY A 137 -11.50 -13.19 17.95
C GLY A 137 -10.37 -13.67 18.86
N GLY A 138 -10.31 -13.16 20.09
CA GLY A 138 -9.43 -13.64 21.17
C GLY A 138 -10.20 -14.46 22.19
#